data_AF-A0A2J8UAA4-F1
#
_entry.id   AF-A0A2J8UAA4-F1
#
_cell.length_a   1.000
_cell.length_b   1.000
_cell.length_c   1.000
_cell.angle_alpha   90.00
_cell.angle_beta   90.00
_cell.angle_gamma   90.00
#
_symmetry.space_group_name_H-M   'P 1'
#
loop_
_entity.id
_entity.type
_entity.pdbx_description
1 polymer ?
#
loop_
_entity_poly.entity_id
_entity_poly.type
_entity_poly.pdbx_seq_one_letter_code
_entity_poly.pdbx_strand_id
1 'polypeptide(L)'
;MASDSIFESFPSYPQCFMRDASTSRRFTPPSTALSPGKMSEALPLGAPDAGAALAGKLRSGDRSMVEVLADHPGELVRTDSPNFLCSVLPTHWRCNKTLPIAFKVVALGDVPDGTLVTVMAGNDENYSAELRNATAAMKN
;
A
#
# COMPACT_ATOMS: atom_id res chain seq x y z
N MET A 1 22.11 -39.57 -18.44
CA MET A 1 22.77 -39.26 -19.72
C MET A 1 21.69 -39.16 -20.79
N ALA A 2 21.78 -38.09 -21.59
CA ALA A 2 20.93 -37.65 -22.69
C ALA A 2 19.62 -36.94 -22.29
N SER A 3 19.29 -35.74 -22.80
CA SER A 3 20.03 -34.77 -23.62
C SER A 3 19.28 -33.43 -23.57
N ASP A 4 20.09 -32.37 -23.67
CA ASP A 4 19.80 -30.95 -23.80
C ASP A 4 18.83 -30.50 -24.91
N SER A 5 18.30 -29.29 -24.66
CA SER A 5 18.03 -28.19 -25.60
C SER A 5 16.93 -28.34 -26.66
N ILE A 6 15.93 -27.45 -26.59
CA ILE A 6 15.82 -26.39 -27.61
C ILE A 6 14.87 -25.26 -27.16
N PHE A 7 15.43 -24.05 -27.24
CA PHE A 7 14.76 -22.77 -27.23
C PHE A 7 13.97 -22.62 -28.54
N GLU A 8 12.64 -22.52 -28.47
CA GLU A 8 11.80 -22.04 -29.58
C GLU A 8 10.92 -20.91 -29.04
N SER A 9 11.35 -19.67 -29.27
CA SER A 9 10.83 -18.81 -30.35
C SER A 9 9.68 -17.91 -29.86
N PHE A 10 10.05 -16.68 -29.50
CA PHE A 10 9.14 -15.56 -29.32
C PHE A 10 8.57 -15.13 -30.68
N PRO A 11 7.24 -15.05 -30.87
CA PRO A 11 6.70 -14.19 -31.89
C PRO A 11 6.68 -12.75 -31.36
N SER A 12 7.57 -11.93 -31.92
CA SER A 12 7.44 -10.47 -31.90
C SER A 12 6.15 -10.06 -32.61
N TYR A 13 5.26 -9.31 -31.95
CA TYR A 13 4.28 -8.45 -32.61
C TYR A 13 4.10 -7.14 -31.83
N PRO A 14 3.72 -6.05 -32.51
CA PRO A 14 4.29 -4.73 -32.31
C PRO A 14 3.55 -3.86 -31.29
N GLN A 15 4.33 -2.91 -30.78
CA GLN A 15 3.91 -1.69 -30.12
C GLN A 15 3.00 -0.87 -31.07
N CYS A 16 1.69 -0.87 -30.81
CA CYS A 16 0.78 0.14 -31.35
C CYS A 16 0.46 1.16 -30.25
N PHE A 17 1.13 2.31 -30.34
CA PHE A 17 0.69 3.57 -29.76
C PHE A 17 -0.72 3.89 -30.26
N MET A 18 -1.72 3.87 -29.38
CA MET A 18 -2.80 4.83 -29.46
C MET A 18 -3.32 5.15 -28.06
N ARG A 19 -2.93 6.35 -27.62
CA ARG A 19 -3.45 7.07 -26.47
C ARG A 19 -4.95 7.31 -26.70
N ASP A 20 -5.81 6.57 -26.02
CA ASP A 20 -7.18 7.03 -25.79
C ASP A 20 -7.20 7.82 -24.48
N ALA A 21 -7.50 9.11 -24.62
CA ALA A 21 -7.65 10.05 -23.54
C ALA A 21 -9.14 10.34 -23.33
N SER A 22 -9.97 9.36 -22.94
CA SER A 22 -11.30 9.69 -22.41
C SER A 22 -12.00 8.53 -21.68
N THR A 23 -11.65 8.26 -20.42
CA THR A 23 -12.68 7.93 -19.40
C THR A 23 -12.29 8.53 -18.05
N SER A 24 -12.53 9.83 -17.90
CA SER A 24 -12.53 10.48 -16.60
C SER A 24 -13.74 9.99 -15.78
N ARG A 25 -13.70 8.76 -15.27
CA ARG A 25 -14.63 8.30 -14.22
C ARG A 25 -14.06 8.69 -12.87
N ARG A 26 -14.13 9.99 -12.63
CA ARG A 26 -13.75 10.64 -11.37
C ARG A 26 -14.59 10.04 -10.25
N PHE A 27 -13.92 9.33 -9.34
CA PHE A 27 -14.51 8.85 -8.10
C PHE A 27 -14.85 10.06 -7.24
N THR A 28 -16.13 10.33 -7.01
CA THR A 28 -16.60 11.41 -6.13
C THR A 28 -16.90 10.80 -4.76
N PRO A 29 -16.09 11.05 -3.71
CA PRO A 29 -16.45 10.63 -2.36
C PRO A 29 -17.69 11.40 -1.86
N PRO A 30 -18.48 10.82 -0.93
CA PRO A 30 -19.67 11.48 -0.40
C PRO A 30 -19.29 12.79 0.32
N SER A 31 -19.97 13.88 -0.04
CA SER A 31 -19.76 15.21 0.56
C SER A 31 -20.18 15.23 2.02
N THR A 32 -19.26 15.58 2.91
CA THR A 32 -19.57 15.99 4.29
C THR A 32 -20.29 17.34 4.25
N ALA A 33 -21.57 17.36 4.62
CA ALA A 33 -22.29 18.61 4.88
C ALA A 33 -21.87 19.17 6.24
N LEU A 34 -21.08 20.26 6.24
CA LEU A 34 -20.87 21.10 7.42
C LEU A 34 -21.90 22.25 7.38
N SER A 35 -22.86 22.22 8.29
CA SER A 35 -23.80 23.32 8.53
C SER A 35 -23.13 24.40 9.39
N PRO A 36 -23.27 25.70 9.08
CA PRO A 36 -22.76 26.77 9.93
C PRO A 36 -23.81 27.26 10.93
N GLY A 37 -23.37 27.52 12.17
CA GLY A 37 -24.00 28.48 13.08
C GLY A 37 -24.58 27.89 14.36
N LYS A 38 -24.05 28.28 15.53
CA LYS A 38 -24.52 29.44 16.32
C LYS A 38 -23.77 29.51 17.68
N MET A 39 -23.48 30.76 18.10
CA MET A 39 -22.95 31.24 19.41
C MET A 39 -23.38 30.40 20.62
N SER A 40 -22.59 30.20 21.68
CA SER A 40 -22.02 31.20 22.61
C SER A 40 -21.21 30.49 23.71
N GLU A 41 -20.17 31.13 24.27
CA GLU A 41 -20.02 31.39 25.73
C GLU A 41 -18.59 31.86 26.10
N ALA A 42 -18.55 33.06 26.69
CA ALA A 42 -17.70 33.68 27.71
C ALA A 42 -16.32 33.09 28.17
N LEU A 43 -15.30 33.97 28.05
CA LEU A 43 -14.38 34.47 29.11
C LEU A 43 -13.00 33.76 29.36
N PRO A 44 -11.98 34.51 29.87
CA PRO A 44 -10.69 34.70 29.17
C PRO A 44 -9.46 34.23 29.98
N LEU A 45 -8.34 33.90 29.31
CA LEU A 45 -7.04 33.86 30.00
C LEU A 45 -5.85 33.89 29.03
N GLY A 46 -4.89 34.78 29.33
CA GLY A 46 -3.46 34.52 29.15
C GLY A 46 -2.82 34.90 27.81
N ALA A 47 -1.99 35.94 27.86
CA ALA A 47 -1.08 36.39 26.80
C ALA A 47 0.06 35.35 26.51
N PRO A 48 0.84 35.53 25.42
CA PRO A 48 1.67 34.49 24.81
C PRO A 48 3.06 34.41 25.45
N ASP A 49 3.59 33.20 25.63
CA ASP A 49 5.04 33.00 25.76
C ASP A 49 5.51 31.91 24.80
N ALA A 50 6.43 32.33 23.94
CA ALA A 50 7.13 31.52 22.98
C ALA A 50 8.30 30.82 23.67
N GLY A 51 8.40 29.49 23.56
CA GLY A 51 9.56 28.82 24.14
C GLY A 51 9.57 27.32 24.00
N ALA A 52 10.10 26.86 22.86
CA ALA A 52 10.94 25.66 22.75
C ALA A 52 10.49 24.38 23.47
N ALA A 53 9.94 23.44 22.69
CA ALA A 53 10.12 22.01 22.92
C ALA A 53 10.23 21.27 21.58
N LEU A 54 11.30 21.56 20.83
CA LEU A 54 11.82 20.74 19.72
C LEU A 54 12.51 19.45 20.24
N ALA A 55 11.92 18.79 21.24
CA ALA A 55 12.54 17.69 21.93
C ALA A 55 11.96 16.34 21.46
N GLY A 56 12.65 15.73 20.50
CA GLY A 56 12.91 14.30 20.53
C GLY A 56 11.75 13.37 20.16
N LYS A 57 11.33 13.39 18.90
CA LYS A 57 11.03 12.12 18.21
C LYS A 57 12.22 11.82 17.32
N LEU A 58 13.18 11.08 17.87
CA LEU A 58 14.20 10.42 17.08
C LEU A 58 13.48 9.60 16.01
N ARG A 59 13.81 9.90 14.76
CA ARG A 59 13.23 9.35 13.54
C ARG A 59 13.32 7.83 13.58
N SER A 60 12.25 7.16 13.97
CA SER A 60 12.10 5.75 13.66
C SER A 60 11.95 5.63 12.15
N GLY A 61 13.02 5.18 11.50
CA GLY A 61 12.93 4.49 10.23
C GLY A 61 12.98 5.36 8.99
N ASP A 62 14.10 6.05 8.76
CA ASP A 62 14.56 6.22 7.37
C ASP A 62 15.33 4.94 6.97
N ARG A 63 14.69 3.76 7.14
CA ARG A 63 15.27 2.54 6.60
C ARG A 63 15.05 2.58 5.10
N SER A 64 16.14 2.62 4.35
CA SER A 64 16.06 2.67 2.90
C SER A 64 15.40 1.39 2.39
N MET A 65 14.58 1.50 1.35
CA MET A 65 13.96 0.36 0.67
C MET A 65 15.00 -0.73 0.33
N VAL A 66 16.23 -0.31 -0.01
CA VAL A 66 17.34 -1.21 -0.34
C VAL A 66 17.77 -2.06 0.85
N GLU A 67 17.84 -1.47 2.04
CA GLU A 67 18.24 -2.17 3.26
C GLU A 67 17.19 -3.21 3.67
N VAL A 68 15.91 -2.83 3.64
CA VAL A 68 14.81 -3.74 4.02
C VAL A 68 14.72 -4.95 3.08
N LEU A 69 14.96 -4.74 1.78
CA LEU A 69 15.02 -5.83 0.79
C LEU A 69 16.26 -6.71 0.98
N ALA A 70 17.37 -6.16 1.46
CA ALA A 70 18.59 -6.93 1.74
C ALA A 70 18.45 -7.81 2.99
N ASP A 71 17.73 -7.34 4.01
CA ASP A 71 17.43 -8.13 5.22
C ASP A 71 16.50 -9.32 4.93
N HIS A 72 15.64 -9.21 3.90
CA HIS A 72 14.63 -10.22 3.53
C HIS A 72 14.67 -10.52 2.03
N PRO A 73 15.76 -11.13 1.53
CA PRO A 73 15.97 -11.27 0.09
C PRO A 73 14.94 -12.23 -0.52
N GLY A 74 14.18 -11.73 -1.50
CA GLY A 74 13.20 -12.50 -2.25
C GLY A 74 11.87 -12.75 -1.54
N GLU A 75 11.73 -12.33 -0.29
CA GLU A 75 10.47 -12.42 0.45
C GLU A 75 9.56 -11.21 0.19
N LEU A 76 10.17 -10.02 0.06
CA LEU A 76 9.47 -8.77 -0.15
C LEU A 76 9.63 -8.26 -1.59
N VAL A 77 8.54 -7.71 -2.12
CA VAL A 77 8.48 -7.05 -3.42
C VAL A 77 8.00 -5.61 -3.26
N ARG A 78 8.46 -4.75 -4.16
CA ARG A 78 8.02 -3.36 -4.22
C ARG A 78 6.60 -3.29 -4.73
N THR A 79 5.81 -2.41 -4.12
CA THR A 79 4.53 -1.98 -4.69
C THR A 79 4.75 -0.82 -5.67
N ASP A 80 3.67 -0.29 -6.21
CA ASP A 80 3.66 0.96 -6.98
C ASP A 80 3.94 2.20 -6.08
N SER A 81 3.72 2.07 -4.78
CA SER A 81 4.03 3.10 -3.80
C SER A 81 5.46 2.97 -3.29
N PRO A 82 6.23 4.07 -3.25
CA PRO A 82 7.61 4.05 -2.74
C PRO A 82 7.69 3.79 -1.22
N ASN A 83 6.57 3.89 -0.49
CA ASN A 83 6.54 3.78 0.97
C ASN A 83 6.11 2.39 1.46
N PHE A 84 5.73 1.48 0.56
CA PHE A 84 5.20 0.17 0.93
C PHE A 84 5.86 -0.98 0.15
N LEU A 85 6.26 -2.00 0.90
CA LEU A 85 6.66 -3.30 0.39
C LEU A 85 5.61 -4.34 0.83
N CYS A 86 5.49 -5.42 0.07
CA CYS A 86 4.62 -6.54 0.46
C CYS A 86 5.28 -7.89 0.21
N SER A 87 4.77 -8.95 0.82
CA SER A 87 5.26 -10.31 0.55
C SER A 87 5.02 -10.71 -0.90
N VAL A 88 5.97 -11.45 -1.49
CA VAL A 88 5.77 -12.12 -2.77
C VAL A 88 4.67 -13.17 -2.64
N LEU A 89 3.68 -13.14 -3.54
CA LEU A 89 2.61 -14.12 -3.61
C LEU A 89 2.93 -15.22 -4.64
N PRO A 90 2.45 -16.47 -4.43
CA PRO A 90 2.52 -17.51 -5.45
C PRO A 90 1.83 -17.06 -6.75
N THR A 91 2.41 -17.40 -7.90
CA THR A 91 1.84 -17.07 -9.22
C THR A 91 0.51 -17.77 -9.50
N HIS A 92 0.33 -18.97 -8.95
CA HIS A 92 -0.92 -19.71 -8.96
C HIS A 92 -1.14 -20.33 -7.59
N TRP A 93 -2.34 -20.16 -7.05
CA TRP A 93 -2.71 -20.74 -5.77
C TRP A 93 -4.15 -21.21 -5.79
N ARG A 94 -4.43 -22.28 -5.03
CA ARG A 94 -5.79 -22.80 -4.88
C ARG A 94 -6.62 -21.83 -4.05
N CYS A 95 -7.80 -21.46 -4.53
CA CYS A 95 -8.73 -20.65 -3.75
C CYS A 95 -9.04 -21.30 -2.39
N ASN A 96 -9.25 -20.47 -1.37
CA ASN A 96 -9.58 -20.89 0.00
C ASN A 96 -8.55 -21.84 0.66
N LYS A 97 -7.33 -21.94 0.13
CA LYS A 97 -6.20 -22.61 0.77
C LYS A 97 -5.28 -21.56 1.40
N THR A 98 -4.85 -21.79 2.64
CA THR A 98 -3.87 -20.92 3.34
C THR A 98 -2.61 -20.74 2.51
N LEU A 99 -2.09 -19.52 2.42
CA LEU A 99 -0.82 -19.24 1.74
C LEU A 99 0.34 -19.99 2.42
N PRO A 100 1.39 -20.38 1.66
CA PRO A 100 2.55 -21.05 2.25
C PRO A 100 3.33 -20.13 3.20
N ILE A 101 3.27 -18.82 2.98
CA ILE A 101 3.89 -17.79 3.80
C ILE A 101 2.81 -16.73 4.08
N ALA A 102 2.81 -16.18 5.29
CA ALA A 102 1.91 -15.09 5.65
C ALA A 102 2.19 -13.85 4.78
N PHE A 103 1.13 -13.26 4.23
CA PHE A 103 1.22 -12.00 3.51
C PHE A 103 1.45 -10.85 4.51
N LYS A 104 2.49 -10.05 4.27
CA LYS A 104 2.86 -8.91 5.10
C LYS A 104 2.87 -7.66 4.23
N VAL A 105 2.54 -6.53 4.85
CA VAL A 105 2.74 -5.18 4.28
C VAL A 105 3.71 -4.47 5.21
N VAL A 106 4.79 -3.94 4.66
CA VAL A 106 5.84 -3.23 5.39
C VAL A 106 5.78 -1.77 4.98
N ALA A 107 5.59 -0.88 5.95
CA ALA A 107 5.71 0.55 5.74
C ALA A 107 7.16 0.99 5.93
N LEU A 108 7.68 1.77 4.99
CA LEU A 108 8.97 2.45 5.10
C LEU A 108 8.84 3.85 5.71
N GLY A 109 7.64 4.44 5.64
CA GLY A 109 7.32 5.72 6.29
C GLY A 109 6.73 5.54 7.69
N ASP A 110 6.57 6.65 8.40
CA ASP A 110 5.93 6.69 9.72
C ASP A 110 4.42 6.41 9.58
N VAL A 111 4.00 5.21 9.97
CA VAL A 111 2.59 4.79 10.03
C VAL A 111 2.28 4.43 11.48
N PRO A 112 1.27 5.05 12.11
CA PRO A 112 0.96 4.79 13.50
C PRO A 112 0.44 3.37 13.70
N ASP A 113 0.80 2.75 14.82
CA ASP A 113 0.30 1.44 15.22
C ASP A 113 -1.22 1.44 15.33
N GLY A 114 -1.84 0.31 14.98
CA GLY A 114 -3.29 0.18 14.93
C GLY A 114 -3.93 0.67 13.63
N THR A 115 -3.17 1.32 12.73
CA THR A 115 -3.67 1.68 11.40
C THR A 115 -4.14 0.44 10.65
N LEU A 116 -5.40 0.41 10.22
CA LEU A 116 -5.95 -0.73 9.50
C LEU A 116 -5.43 -0.75 8.06
N VAL A 117 -4.96 -1.92 7.64
CA VAL A 117 -4.55 -2.24 6.28
C VAL A 117 -5.52 -3.27 5.73
N THR A 118 -6.11 -2.98 4.57
CA THR A 118 -7.00 -3.91 3.87
C THR A 118 -6.46 -4.21 2.49
N VAL A 119 -6.51 -5.47 2.09
CA VAL A 119 -6.11 -5.94 0.76
C VAL A 119 -7.35 -6.20 -0.09
N MET A 120 -7.27 -5.85 -1.37
CA MET A 120 -8.27 -6.19 -2.39
C MET A 120 -7.58 -6.91 -3.54
N ALA A 121 -8.32 -7.78 -4.22
CA ALA A 121 -7.86 -8.46 -5.43
C ALA A 121 -8.94 -8.36 -6.50
N GLY A 122 -8.53 -8.11 -7.75
CA GLY A 122 -9.46 -8.02 -8.87
C GLY A 122 -8.75 -8.04 -10.21
N ASN A 123 -9.50 -8.37 -11.25
CA ASN A 123 -9.11 -8.34 -12.66
C ASN A 123 -10.35 -7.97 -13.52
N ASP A 124 -10.23 -8.01 -14.84
CA ASP A 124 -11.33 -7.64 -15.75
C ASP A 124 -12.58 -8.53 -15.63
N GLU A 125 -12.42 -9.80 -15.26
CA GLU A 125 -13.53 -10.75 -15.11
C GLU A 125 -14.18 -10.67 -13.72
N ASN A 126 -13.38 -10.41 -12.70
CA ASN A 126 -13.81 -10.30 -11.32
C ASN A 126 -13.21 -9.05 -10.68
N TYR A 127 -13.95 -7.95 -10.74
CA TYR A 127 -13.50 -6.64 -10.25
C TYR A 127 -13.14 -6.65 -8.76
N SER A 128 -13.82 -7.48 -7.96
CA SER A 128 -13.58 -7.58 -6.52
C SER A 128 -13.77 -9.02 -6.05
N ALA A 129 -12.66 -9.75 -5.95
CA ALA A 129 -12.66 -11.11 -5.45
C ALA A 129 -12.98 -11.17 -3.95
N GLU A 130 -13.66 -12.24 -3.55
CA GLU A 130 -13.87 -12.54 -2.13
C GLU A 130 -12.54 -12.96 -1.48
N LEU A 131 -12.19 -12.30 -0.38
CA LEU A 131 -10.99 -12.59 0.40
C LEU A 131 -11.36 -12.91 1.85
N ARG A 132 -10.54 -13.75 2.49
CA ARG A 132 -10.65 -14.08 3.91
C ARG A 132 -9.48 -13.45 4.66
N ASN A 133 -9.75 -12.87 5.81
CA ASN A 133 -8.73 -12.20 6.66
C ASN A 133 -7.98 -11.08 5.91
N ALA A 134 -8.68 -10.32 5.08
CA ALA A 134 -8.08 -9.30 4.23
C ALA A 134 -7.67 -8.02 4.97
N THR A 135 -8.01 -7.90 6.27
CA THR A 135 -7.71 -6.73 7.09
C THR A 135 -6.78 -7.11 8.24
N ALA A 136 -5.76 -6.28 8.46
CA ALA A 136 -4.82 -6.37 9.56
C ALA A 136 -4.54 -4.99 10.16
N ALA A 137 -4.02 -4.92 11.38
CA ALA A 137 -3.56 -3.67 11.99
C ALA A 137 -2.05 -3.54 11.84
N MET A 138 -1.57 -2.37 11.43
CA MET A 138 -0.15 -2.03 11.37
C MET A 138 0.46 -2.08 12.75
N LYS A 139 1.68 -2.59 12.83
CA LYS A 139 2.46 -2.66 14.06
C LYS A 139 3.96 -2.65 13.72
N ASN A 140 4.70 -1.72 14.33
CA ASN A 140 6.16 -1.68 14.24
C ASN A 140 6.86 -2.54 15.32
#